data_AF-A0A503WVU6-F1
#
_entry.id   AF-A0A503WVU6-F1
#
_cell.length_a   1.000
_cell.length_b   1.000
_cell.length_c   1.000
_cell.angle_alpha   90.00
_cell.angle_beta   90.00
_cell.angle_gamma   90.00
#
_symmetry.space_group_name_H-M   'P 1'
#
loop_
_entity.id
_entity.type
_entity.pdbx_description
1 polymer ?
#
loop_
_entity_poly.entity_id
_entity_poly.type
_entity_poly.pdbx_seq_one_letter_code
_entity_poly.pdbx_strand_id
1 'polypeptide(L)'
;MTAFVGASLGATYTAAQLSGTEGGGAPGIGDIYVSHDNKTYRFVQYDTGAGNVAAVKGNVAYFYAPAGASTGASNVVTSDLSDSAELGAGVLQAAPADGEYCWVQVKGVATLTTALTAGADGDPLTPSGATDGTLDTAAAATDAICAYAIDASAAIIMCAFPH
;
A
#
# COMPACT_ATOMS: atom_id res chain seq x y z
N MET A 1 1.29 20.02 12.91
CA MET A 1 1.27 18.57 13.18
C MET A 1 0.11 18.31 14.13
N THR A 2 -1.08 18.10 13.58
CA THR A 2 -2.27 17.71 14.35
C THR A 2 -2.06 16.26 14.78
N ALA A 3 -1.91 16.04 16.09
CA ALA A 3 -1.79 14.71 16.64
C ALA A 3 -3.13 14.00 16.52
N PHE A 4 -3.24 13.09 15.55
CA PHE A 4 -4.36 12.16 15.43
C PHE A 4 -4.34 11.23 16.65
N VAL A 5 -5.41 11.19 17.44
CA VAL A 5 -5.53 10.25 18.58
C VAL A 5 -5.95 8.88 18.03
N GLY A 6 -4.96 8.01 17.80
CA GLY A 6 -5.11 6.58 17.55
C GLY A 6 -5.66 6.19 16.16
N ALA A 7 -4.79 6.03 15.16
CA ALA A 7 -5.16 5.62 13.80
C ALA A 7 -6.01 4.34 13.81
N SER A 8 -7.24 4.43 13.32
CA SER A 8 -8.11 3.27 13.09
C SER A 8 -7.66 2.54 11.82
N LEU A 9 -6.53 1.81 11.92
CA LEU A 9 -5.84 1.23 10.76
C LEU A 9 -6.71 0.29 9.92
N GLY A 10 -7.64 -0.43 10.54
CA GLY A 10 -8.55 -1.35 9.85
C GLY A 10 -9.82 -0.72 9.28
N ALA A 11 -10.02 0.58 9.44
CA ALA A 11 -11.22 1.27 8.96
C ALA A 11 -11.09 1.69 7.49
N THR A 12 -12.23 1.71 6.80
CA THR A 12 -12.39 2.35 5.50
C THR A 12 -13.25 3.60 5.66
N TYR A 13 -13.01 4.58 4.80
CA TYR A 13 -13.75 5.83 4.80
C TYR A 13 -14.24 6.13 3.40
N THR A 14 -15.47 6.61 3.29
CA THR A 14 -16.01 7.22 2.06
C THR A 14 -15.65 8.70 2.02
N ALA A 15 -15.69 9.31 0.83
CA ALA A 15 -15.47 10.75 0.67
C ALA A 15 -16.43 11.58 1.56
N ALA A 16 -17.69 11.13 1.68
CA ALA A 16 -18.69 11.79 2.50
C ALA A 16 -18.37 11.75 4.00
N GLN A 17 -17.73 10.69 4.50
CA GLN A 17 -17.29 10.61 5.90
C GLN A 17 -16.14 11.57 6.16
N LEU A 18 -15.17 11.68 5.24
CA LEU A 18 -14.04 12.60 5.39
C LEU A 18 -14.47 14.08 5.41
N SER A 19 -15.47 14.45 4.60
CA SER A 19 -15.97 15.82 4.52
C SER A 19 -17.14 16.14 5.47
N GLY A 20 -17.69 15.12 6.14
CA GLY A 20 -18.98 15.18 6.81
C GLY A 20 -18.91 14.75 8.29
N THR A 21 -19.54 13.63 8.61
CA THR A 21 -19.78 13.15 9.99
C THR A 21 -18.51 12.97 10.82
N GLU A 22 -17.38 12.66 10.16
CA GLU A 22 -16.07 12.50 10.79
C GLU A 22 -15.15 13.72 10.51
N GLY A 23 -15.70 14.81 9.97
CA GLY A 23 -14.94 16.02 9.62
C GLY A 23 -14.21 16.61 10.83
N GLY A 24 -12.87 16.56 10.80
CA GLY A 24 -11.99 16.98 11.89
C GLY A 24 -11.54 15.88 12.84
N GLY A 25 -12.12 14.68 12.74
CA GLY A 25 -11.70 13.47 13.46
C GLY A 25 -11.16 12.36 12.53
N ALA A 26 -11.49 12.40 11.24
CA ALA A 26 -10.96 11.50 10.22
C ALA A 26 -9.55 11.92 9.76
N PRO A 27 -8.71 10.97 9.32
CA PRO A 27 -7.41 11.28 8.76
C PRO A 27 -7.54 12.07 7.45
N GLY A 28 -6.60 12.99 7.22
CA GLY A 28 -6.42 13.65 5.92
C GLY A 28 -5.64 12.77 4.95
N ILE A 29 -5.87 12.93 3.64
CA ILE A 29 -5.06 12.25 2.62
C ILE A 29 -3.58 12.62 2.81
N GLY A 30 -2.70 11.62 2.76
CA GLY A 30 -1.27 11.79 2.99
C GLY A 30 -0.85 11.87 4.47
N ASP A 31 -1.78 11.83 5.43
CA ASP A 31 -1.43 11.80 6.84
C ASP A 31 -0.56 10.59 7.16
N ILE A 32 0.41 10.80 8.06
CA ILE A 32 1.33 9.77 8.52
C ILE A 32 1.04 9.43 9.98
N TYR A 33 0.93 8.14 10.26
CA TYR A 33 0.86 7.61 11.62
C TYR A 33 2.06 6.71 11.88
N VAL A 34 2.72 6.90 13.03
CA VAL A 34 3.79 6.03 13.51
C VAL A 34 3.30 5.35 14.79
N SER A 35 3.23 4.02 14.77
CA SER A 35 2.83 3.23 15.93
C SER A 35 3.98 3.07 16.93
N HIS A 36 3.66 2.61 18.14
CA HIS A 36 4.64 2.39 19.21
C HIS A 36 5.70 1.32 18.88
N ASP A 37 5.42 0.43 17.93
CA ASP A 37 6.37 -0.57 17.40
C ASP A 37 7.14 -0.08 16.16
N ASN A 38 7.16 1.25 15.93
CA ASN A 38 7.85 1.93 14.83
C ASN A 38 7.36 1.58 13.41
N LYS A 39 6.20 0.92 13.28
CA LYS A 39 5.56 0.81 11.96
C LYS A 39 5.02 2.17 11.55
N THR A 40 5.14 2.49 10.27
CA THR A 40 4.62 3.74 9.71
C THR A 40 3.53 3.43 8.73
N TYR A 41 2.47 4.23 8.77
CA TYR A 41 1.30 4.12 7.92
C TYR A 41 1.02 5.45 7.26
N ARG A 42 0.51 5.42 6.02
CA ARG A 42 0.05 6.59 5.27
C ARG A 42 -1.41 6.42 4.90
N PHE A 43 -2.19 7.50 5.01
CA PHE A 43 -3.59 7.50 4.59
C PHE A 43 -3.73 7.85 3.10
N VAL A 44 -4.42 7.01 2.33
CA VAL A 44 -4.48 7.09 0.85
C VAL A 44 -5.89 6.79 0.35
N GLN A 45 -6.15 7.13 -0.91
CA GLN A 45 -7.34 6.68 -1.64
C GLN A 45 -7.01 5.43 -2.46
N TYR A 46 -7.95 4.48 -2.49
CA TYR A 46 -7.86 3.29 -3.33
C TYR A 46 -8.65 3.47 -4.63
N ASP A 47 -8.05 3.07 -5.74
CA ASP A 47 -8.66 3.02 -7.08
C ASP A 47 -8.52 1.58 -7.60
N THR A 48 -9.61 1.00 -8.09
CA THR A 48 -9.62 -0.39 -8.57
C THR A 48 -8.88 -0.59 -9.90
N GLY A 49 -8.45 0.49 -10.56
CA GLY A 49 -7.80 0.44 -11.87
C GLY A 49 -8.74 -0.05 -12.97
N ALA A 50 -8.25 -0.06 -14.21
CA ALA A 50 -8.97 -0.54 -15.38
C ALA A 50 -9.26 -2.05 -15.31
N GLY A 51 -8.47 -2.81 -14.55
CA GLY A 51 -8.67 -4.23 -14.27
C GLY A 51 -9.74 -4.52 -13.20
N ASN A 52 -10.31 -3.50 -12.56
CA ASN A 52 -11.28 -3.62 -11.48
C ASN A 52 -10.77 -4.51 -10.32
N VAL A 53 -9.50 -4.38 -9.94
CA VAL A 53 -8.88 -5.18 -8.88
C VAL A 53 -9.39 -4.71 -7.51
N ALA A 54 -10.21 -5.54 -6.88
CA ALA A 54 -10.74 -5.27 -5.54
C ALA A 54 -9.63 -5.24 -4.48
N ALA A 55 -9.70 -4.29 -3.55
CA ALA A 55 -8.75 -4.20 -2.46
C ALA A 55 -8.87 -5.40 -1.51
N VAL A 56 -7.73 -5.97 -1.13
CA VAL A 56 -7.65 -7.03 -0.13
C VAL A 56 -6.71 -6.57 0.98
N LYS A 57 -7.20 -6.58 2.22
CA LYS A 57 -6.35 -6.28 3.39
C LYS A 57 -5.14 -7.22 3.38
N GLY A 58 -3.94 -6.67 3.59
CA GLY A 58 -2.70 -7.41 3.58
C GLY A 58 -2.07 -7.59 2.19
N ASN A 59 -2.74 -7.18 1.12
CA ASN A 59 -2.12 -7.10 -0.21
C ASN A 59 -1.34 -5.80 -0.38
N VAL A 60 -0.43 -5.81 -1.34
CA VAL A 60 0.38 -4.65 -1.70
C VAL A 60 -0.40 -3.75 -2.65
N ALA A 61 -0.33 -2.45 -2.43
CA ALA A 61 -0.81 -1.44 -3.34
C ALA A 61 0.38 -0.68 -3.95
N TYR A 62 0.18 -0.17 -5.15
CA TYR A 62 1.12 0.58 -5.97
C TYR A 62 0.58 1.99 -6.21
N PHE A 63 1.45 2.93 -6.56
CA PHE A 63 0.99 4.25 -6.97
C PHE A 63 0.22 4.14 -8.27
N TYR A 64 -0.99 4.70 -8.27
CA TYR A 64 -1.87 4.70 -9.42
C TYR A 64 -1.22 5.46 -10.59
N ALA A 65 -1.18 4.79 -11.73
CA ALA A 65 -0.58 5.28 -12.97
C ALA A 65 -1.37 4.65 -14.12
N PRO A 66 -2.44 5.31 -14.59
CA PRO A 66 -3.32 4.76 -15.62
C PRO A 66 -2.53 4.24 -16.82
N ALA A 67 -2.83 3.00 -17.26
CA ALA A 67 -2.13 2.31 -18.34
C ALA A 67 -0.60 2.24 -18.17
N GLY A 68 -0.13 2.14 -16.93
CA GLY A 68 1.27 2.04 -16.54
C GLY A 68 2.07 3.35 -16.60
N ALA A 69 1.43 4.47 -16.95
CA ALA A 69 2.10 5.76 -17.10
C ALA A 69 1.77 6.69 -15.92
N SER A 70 2.78 7.00 -15.10
CA SER A 70 2.56 7.87 -13.94
C SER A 70 2.20 9.29 -14.39
N THR A 71 1.10 9.81 -13.85
CA THR A 71 0.67 11.20 -14.00
C THR A 71 1.03 12.05 -12.77
N GLY A 72 1.89 11.54 -11.89
CA GLY A 72 2.30 12.20 -10.65
C GLY A 72 1.36 11.97 -9.46
N ALA A 73 0.48 10.98 -9.53
CA ALA A 73 -0.36 10.61 -8.39
C ALA A 73 0.50 10.03 -7.24
N SER A 74 0.38 10.62 -6.05
CA SER A 74 1.14 10.23 -4.86
C SER A 74 0.28 9.85 -3.66
N ASN A 75 -1.04 10.04 -3.74
CA ASN A 75 -2.00 9.72 -2.68
C ASN A 75 -3.14 8.79 -3.16
N VAL A 76 -3.11 8.39 -4.42
CA VAL A 76 -4.04 7.41 -5.01
C VAL A 76 -3.24 6.15 -5.29
N VAL A 77 -3.76 5.02 -4.84
CA VAL A 77 -3.10 3.73 -4.96
C VAL A 77 -4.04 2.70 -5.56
N THR A 78 -3.49 1.68 -6.20
CA THR A 78 -4.22 0.54 -6.76
C THR A 78 -3.48 -0.75 -6.49
N SER A 79 -4.17 -1.89 -6.45
CA SER A 79 -3.51 -3.20 -6.50
C SER A 79 -3.44 -3.77 -7.92
N ASP A 80 -4.01 -3.07 -8.91
CA ASP A 80 -3.87 -3.39 -10.33
C ASP A 80 -2.45 -3.02 -10.77
N LEU A 81 -1.62 -4.03 -11.02
CA LEU A 81 -0.23 -3.80 -11.38
C LEU A 81 -0.12 -3.13 -12.76
N SER A 82 -1.05 -3.44 -13.67
CA SER A 82 -1.08 -2.90 -15.03
C SER A 82 -1.45 -1.41 -15.08
N ASP A 83 -2.13 -0.91 -14.05
CA ASP A 83 -2.43 0.50 -13.81
C ASP A 83 -1.50 1.13 -12.76
N SER A 84 -0.26 0.63 -12.71
CA SER A 84 0.81 1.18 -11.89
C SER A 84 2.08 1.41 -12.71
N ALA A 85 2.92 2.34 -12.27
CA ALA A 85 4.27 2.48 -12.82
C ALA A 85 5.26 1.53 -12.12
N GLU A 86 4.76 0.41 -11.57
CA GLU A 86 5.51 -0.58 -10.78
C GLU A 86 6.21 0.03 -9.55
N LEU A 87 5.62 1.11 -9.00
CA LEU A 87 6.11 1.78 -7.80
C LEU A 87 5.24 1.38 -6.61
N GLY A 88 5.83 0.66 -5.65
CA GLY A 88 5.12 0.25 -4.44
C GLY A 88 4.69 1.45 -3.58
N ALA A 89 3.46 1.43 -3.08
CA ALA A 89 2.89 2.47 -2.23
C ALA A 89 2.59 2.03 -0.79
N GLY A 90 2.50 0.72 -0.52
CA GLY A 90 2.38 0.16 0.83
C GLY A 90 1.52 -1.10 0.91
N VAL A 91 1.36 -1.65 2.12
CA VAL A 91 0.51 -2.82 2.40
C VAL A 91 -0.84 -2.37 2.97
N LEU A 92 -1.94 -2.74 2.31
CA LEU A 92 -3.30 -2.36 2.69
C LEU A 92 -3.66 -2.84 4.11
N GLN A 93 -4.13 -1.93 4.96
CA GLN A 93 -4.59 -2.28 6.32
C GLN A 93 -6.09 -2.59 6.41
N ALA A 94 -6.83 -2.29 5.33
CA ALA A 94 -8.26 -2.54 5.17
C ALA A 94 -8.56 -3.01 3.73
N ALA A 95 -9.84 -3.25 3.43
CA ALA A 95 -10.32 -3.61 2.09
C ALA A 95 -11.31 -2.53 1.60
N PRO A 96 -10.83 -1.32 1.23
CA PRO A 96 -11.66 -0.25 0.70
C PRO A 96 -12.34 -0.64 -0.62
N ALA A 97 -13.55 -0.15 -0.85
CA ALA A 97 -14.14 -0.17 -2.18
C ALA A 97 -13.47 0.87 -3.10
N ASP A 98 -13.85 0.87 -4.37
CA ASP A 98 -13.37 1.84 -5.34
C ASP A 98 -13.66 3.29 -4.91
N GLY A 99 -12.62 4.13 -4.93
CA GLY A 99 -12.69 5.53 -4.51
C GLY A 99 -12.73 5.75 -2.99
N GLU A 100 -12.72 4.71 -2.16
CA GLU A 100 -12.65 4.83 -0.70
C GLU A 100 -11.22 5.03 -0.19
N TYR A 101 -11.10 5.39 1.09
CA TYR A 101 -9.85 5.76 1.72
C TYR A 101 -9.49 4.79 2.85
N CYS A 102 -8.21 4.49 3.00
CA CYS A 102 -7.71 3.62 4.06
C CYS A 102 -6.24 3.92 4.40
N TRP A 103 -5.74 3.23 5.41
CA TRP A 103 -4.32 3.24 5.76
C TRP A 103 -3.56 2.16 4.98
N VAL A 104 -2.37 2.51 4.49
CA VAL A 104 -1.36 1.56 4.00
C VAL A 104 -0.13 1.59 4.89
N GLN A 105 0.45 0.44 5.21
CA GLN A 105 1.71 0.35 5.93
C GLN A 105 2.88 0.56 4.96
N VAL A 106 3.72 1.53 5.26
CA VAL A 106 4.84 1.97 4.41
C VAL A 106 6.21 1.64 5.01
N LYS A 107 6.30 1.49 6.35
CA LYS A 107 7.52 1.01 7.04
C LYS A 107 7.23 -0.02 8.12
N GLY A 108 8.23 -0.84 8.42
CA GLY A 108 8.22 -1.84 9.48
C GLY A 108 7.72 -3.20 9.00
N VAL A 109 7.64 -4.18 9.91
CA VAL A 109 7.30 -5.56 9.58
C VAL A 109 5.81 -5.70 9.21
N ALA A 110 5.51 -6.32 8.08
CA ALA A 110 4.15 -6.67 7.66
C ALA A 110 4.05 -8.15 7.29
N THR A 111 2.86 -8.72 7.44
CA THR A 111 2.52 -10.05 6.92
C THR A 111 1.56 -9.86 5.76
N LEU A 112 1.93 -10.36 4.59
CA LEU A 112 1.10 -10.29 3.40
C LEU A 112 0.02 -11.36 3.43
N THR A 113 -1.12 -11.09 2.81
CA THR A 113 -2.21 -12.08 2.68
C THR A 113 -1.93 -13.08 1.56
N THR A 114 -1.37 -12.61 0.46
CA THR A 114 -0.84 -13.45 -0.61
C THR A 114 0.63 -13.77 -0.35
N ALA A 115 1.05 -14.98 -0.69
CA ALA A 115 2.47 -15.33 -0.68
C ALA A 115 3.27 -14.46 -1.66
N LEU A 116 4.57 -14.34 -1.43
CA LEU A 116 5.48 -13.76 -2.42
C LEU A 116 5.48 -14.63 -3.67
N THR A 117 5.52 -14.00 -4.85
CA THR A 117 5.48 -14.72 -6.14
C THR A 117 6.72 -15.59 -6.30
N ALA A 118 7.86 -15.13 -5.78
CA ALA A 118 9.09 -15.90 -5.60
C ALA A 118 9.97 -15.27 -4.50
N GLY A 119 11.08 -15.94 -4.18
CA GLY A 119 12.15 -15.40 -3.32
C GLY A 119 12.45 -16.21 -2.06
N ALA A 120 13.57 -15.86 -1.44
CA ALA A 120 14.05 -16.35 -0.16
C ALA A 120 14.21 -15.20 0.84
N ASP A 121 14.46 -15.56 2.10
CA ASP A 121 14.69 -14.58 3.16
C ASP A 121 15.88 -13.67 2.82
N GLY A 122 15.69 -12.37 2.99
CA GLY A 122 16.69 -11.33 2.68
C GLY A 122 16.58 -10.76 1.25
N ASP A 123 15.76 -11.33 0.37
CA ASP A 123 15.65 -10.84 -1.00
C ASP A 123 15.00 -9.44 -1.06
N PRO A 124 15.53 -8.52 -1.89
CA PRO A 124 14.87 -7.26 -2.20
C PRO A 124 13.63 -7.52 -3.05
N LEU A 125 12.54 -6.82 -2.72
CA LEU A 125 11.24 -7.03 -3.34
C LEU A 125 10.79 -5.78 -4.11
N THR A 126 10.15 -6.02 -5.25
CA THR A 126 9.64 -5.01 -6.17
C THR A 126 8.28 -5.44 -6.77
N PRO A 127 7.43 -4.50 -7.21
CA PRO A 127 6.24 -4.83 -8.00
C PRO A 127 6.56 -5.34 -9.40
N SER A 128 7.71 -4.96 -9.97
CA SER A 128 8.09 -5.31 -11.34
C SER A 128 8.06 -6.83 -11.55
N GLY A 129 7.33 -7.28 -12.57
CA GLY A 129 7.18 -8.70 -12.90
C GLY A 129 6.24 -9.50 -11.99
N ALA A 130 5.64 -8.87 -10.97
CA ALA A 130 4.71 -9.52 -10.06
C ALA A 130 3.30 -9.67 -10.68
N THR A 131 2.36 -10.17 -9.88
CA THR A 131 0.91 -10.13 -10.19
C THR A 131 0.19 -9.10 -9.31
N ASP A 132 -1.05 -8.79 -9.64
CA ASP A 132 -1.87 -7.85 -8.88
C ASP A 132 -1.86 -8.13 -7.37
N GLY A 133 -1.57 -7.09 -6.58
CA GLY A 133 -1.54 -7.16 -5.13
C GLY A 133 -0.32 -7.86 -4.51
N THR A 134 0.67 -8.25 -5.31
CA THR A 134 1.84 -9.03 -4.86
C THR A 134 3.18 -8.31 -5.04
N LEU A 135 4.27 -8.95 -4.63
CA LEU A 135 5.64 -8.52 -4.92
C LEU A 135 6.43 -9.73 -5.44
N ASP A 136 7.46 -9.44 -6.22
CA ASP A 136 8.44 -10.41 -6.69
C ASP A 136 9.86 -9.98 -6.30
N THR A 137 10.81 -10.89 -6.45
CA THR A 137 12.24 -10.61 -6.29
C THR A 137 12.73 -9.64 -7.35
N ALA A 138 13.46 -8.60 -6.92
CA ALA A 138 14.10 -7.69 -7.86
C ALA A 138 15.15 -8.43 -8.70
N ALA A 139 15.07 -8.27 -10.02
CA ALA A 139 15.91 -8.96 -11.00
C ALA A 139 16.76 -8.00 -11.84
N ALA A 140 16.40 -6.72 -11.90
CA ALA A 140 17.13 -5.70 -12.63
C ALA A 140 17.58 -4.54 -11.72
N ALA A 141 18.70 -3.91 -12.10
CA ALA A 141 19.23 -2.76 -11.37
C ALA A 141 18.33 -1.51 -11.45
N THR A 142 17.35 -1.51 -12.35
CA THR A 142 16.35 -0.45 -12.52
C THR A 142 15.12 -0.65 -11.64
N ASP A 143 15.00 -1.80 -10.98
CA ASP A 143 13.80 -2.12 -10.20
C ASP A 143 13.66 -1.19 -9.01
N ALA A 144 12.42 -0.73 -8.79
CA ALA A 144 12.08 0.06 -7.63
C ALA A 144 11.91 -0.86 -6.42
N ILE A 145 12.97 -1.01 -5.63
CA ILE A 145 12.94 -1.81 -4.41
C ILE A 145 12.04 -1.11 -3.38
N CYS A 146 11.02 -1.80 -2.87
CA CYS A 146 10.05 -1.25 -1.93
C CYS A 146 9.85 -2.08 -0.65
N ALA A 147 10.42 -3.28 -0.58
CA ALA A 147 10.42 -4.12 0.62
C ALA A 147 11.57 -5.13 0.60
N TYR A 148 11.73 -5.87 1.69
CA TYR A 148 12.67 -6.98 1.81
C TYR A 148 11.98 -8.19 2.45
N ALA A 149 12.21 -9.39 1.95
CA ALA A 149 11.68 -10.60 2.58
C ALA A 149 12.36 -10.83 3.94
N ILE A 150 11.57 -11.03 5.00
CA ILE A 150 12.08 -11.42 6.33
C ILE A 150 11.94 -12.93 6.51
N ASP A 151 10.74 -13.43 6.22
CA ASP A 151 10.41 -14.85 6.19
C ASP A 151 9.48 -15.06 5.00
N ALA A 152 10.06 -15.44 3.87
CA ALA A 152 9.33 -15.65 2.62
C ALA A 152 8.29 -16.77 2.77
N SER A 153 8.62 -17.81 3.56
CA SER A 153 7.74 -18.95 3.80
C SER A 153 6.49 -18.59 4.62
N ALA A 154 6.58 -17.56 5.46
CA ALA A 154 5.48 -17.00 6.24
C ALA A 154 4.88 -15.72 5.63
N ALA A 155 5.29 -15.32 4.43
CA ALA A 155 4.88 -14.09 3.76
C ALA A 155 5.15 -12.82 4.61
N ILE A 156 6.23 -12.81 5.39
CA ILE A 156 6.62 -11.68 6.23
C ILE A 156 7.67 -10.83 5.51
N ILE A 157 7.40 -9.53 5.40
CA ILE A 157 8.28 -8.56 4.76
C ILE A 157 8.64 -7.41 5.70
N MET A 158 9.78 -6.78 5.44
CA MET A 158 10.12 -5.46 5.95
C MET A 158 9.68 -4.41 4.93
N CYS A 159 8.62 -3.66 5.25
CA CYS A 159 8.17 -2.55 4.42
C CYS A 159 9.23 -1.44 4.38
N ALA A 160 9.56 -0.98 3.18
CA ALA A 160 10.46 0.14 2.92
C ALA A 160 9.92 1.01 1.78
N PHE A 161 8.60 1.17 1.71
CA PHE A 161 7.92 1.89 0.64
C PHE A 161 8.22 3.40 0.70
N PRO A 162 8.41 4.08 -0.44
CA PRO A 162 8.53 5.52 -0.48
C PRO A 162 7.21 6.19 -0.06
N HIS A 163 7.26 7.16 0.86
CA HIS A 163 6.09 7.84 1.40
C HIS A 163 6.37 9.28 1.82
#